data_AF-A0AAU7CAX4-F1
#
_entry.id   AF-A0AAU7CAX4-F1
#
_cell.length_a   1.000
_cell.length_b   1.000
_cell.length_c   1.000
_cell.angle_alpha   90.00
_cell.angle_beta   90.00
_cell.angle_gamma   90.00
#
_symmetry.space_group_name_H-M   'P 1'
#
loop_
_entity.id
_entity.type
_entity.pdbx_description
1 polymer ?
#
loop_
_entity_poly.entity_id
_entity_poly.type
_entity_poly.pdbx_seq_one_letter_code
_entity_poly.pdbx_strand_id
1 'polypeptide(L)'
;MDQEREQHRRTYQLCRLGFGMLSFALLVACATMILGLVGLFFRPGAILWIFRTRLWHWCDVPVVWGSLLGTYLLWGRWSDTGWQRRSGLLLLMCSCDAFLWFLEHGGELGLRLSEVGHEWLRMEIGQALGWAQFALIASLSCDLMAHLGVEQAPEAGKSTRSLAATGAVVWFFYFLEQTNWQAWPLRQRQLDSLESLLLFLGFNMISTITLIQVTALSVATTRQAGRMVAEMDHEDQENDLFRAPSETDFDLLSVQHAEPSSGREGSDYRGNNNDF
;
A
#
# COMPACT_ATOMS: atom_id res chain seq x y z
N MET A 1 3.93 1.76 31.10
CA MET A 1 4.69 0.89 30.18
C MET A 1 3.77 0.06 29.30
N ASP A 2 2.68 -0.50 29.82
CA ASP A 2 1.73 -1.33 29.03
C ASP A 2 1.06 -0.58 27.86
N GLN A 3 0.65 0.69 28.07
CA GLN A 3 0.01 1.50 27.02
C GLN A 3 0.91 1.76 25.81
N GLU A 4 2.21 2.01 26.01
CA GLU A 4 3.17 2.25 24.93
C GLU A 4 3.42 0.96 24.14
N ARG A 5 3.56 -0.17 24.84
CA ARG A 5 3.75 -1.49 24.21
C ARG A 5 2.54 -1.88 23.38
N GLU A 6 1.32 -1.66 23.89
CA GLU A 6 0.08 -1.93 23.15
C GLU A 6 -0.07 -1.01 21.93
N GLN A 7 0.33 0.27 22.05
CA GLN A 7 0.37 1.19 20.92
C GLN A 7 1.34 0.71 19.84
N HIS A 8 2.54 0.27 20.20
CA HIS A 8 3.50 -0.32 19.26
C HIS A 8 2.95 -1.59 18.59
N ARG A 9 2.29 -2.47 19.35
CA ARG A 9 1.66 -3.70 18.82
C ARG A 9 0.63 -3.36 17.75
N ARG A 10 -0.27 -2.41 18.03
CA ARG A 10 -1.28 -1.94 17.05
C ARG A 10 -0.62 -1.35 15.81
N THR A 11 0.43 -0.54 15.99
CA THR A 11 1.21 0.01 14.87
C THR A 11 1.78 -1.10 13.98
N TYR A 12 2.41 -2.13 14.55
CA TYR A 12 2.95 -3.25 13.78
C TYR A 12 1.88 -4.07 13.07
N GLN A 13 0.73 -4.31 13.72
CA GLN A 13 -0.40 -5.00 13.09
C GLN A 13 -0.94 -4.23 11.88
N LEU A 14 -1.05 -2.91 11.99
CA LEU A 14 -1.51 -2.04 10.91
C LEU A 14 -0.48 -1.94 9.79
N CYS A 15 0.81 -1.84 10.13
CA CYS A 15 1.89 -1.93 9.15
C CYS A 15 1.90 -3.28 8.42
N ARG A 16 1.69 -4.39 9.13
CA ARG A 16 1.55 -5.73 8.53
C ARG A 16 0.39 -5.78 7.55
N LEU A 17 -0.78 -5.26 7.93
CA LEU A 17 -1.94 -5.21 7.04
C LEU A 17 -1.68 -4.30 5.82
N GLY A 18 -1.12 -3.12 6.04
CA GLY A 18 -0.79 -2.16 4.98
C GLY A 18 0.20 -2.72 3.96
N PHE A 19 1.34 -3.25 4.41
CA PHE A 19 2.30 -3.92 3.54
C PHE A 19 1.75 -5.22 2.95
N GLY A 20 0.86 -5.93 3.66
CA GLY A 20 0.20 -7.13 3.12
C GLY A 20 -0.70 -6.81 1.93
N MET A 21 -1.53 -5.77 2.03
CA MET A 21 -2.37 -5.29 0.93
C MET A 21 -1.53 -4.77 -0.24
N LEU A 22 -0.48 -3.98 0.05
CA LEU A 22 0.47 -3.54 -0.96
C LEU A 22 1.15 -4.72 -1.66
N SER A 23 1.60 -5.72 -0.91
CA SER A 23 2.24 -6.91 -1.47
C SER A 23 1.31 -7.67 -2.40
N PHE A 24 0.03 -7.81 -2.02
CA PHE A 24 -0.97 -8.45 -2.87
C PHE A 24 -1.18 -7.66 -4.18
N ALA A 25 -1.37 -6.34 -4.08
CA ALA A 25 -1.51 -5.47 -5.24
C ALA A 25 -0.28 -5.56 -6.18
N LEU A 26 0.92 -5.50 -5.61
CA LEU A 26 2.17 -5.59 -6.35
C LEU A 26 2.40 -6.98 -6.96
N LEU A 27 1.97 -8.07 -6.31
CA LEU A 27 2.01 -9.41 -6.88
C LEU A 27 1.12 -9.53 -8.12
N VAL A 28 -0.09 -8.96 -8.07
CA VAL A 28 -0.99 -8.92 -9.24
C VAL A 28 -0.33 -8.11 -10.37
N ALA A 29 0.19 -6.92 -10.08
CA ALA A 29 0.90 -6.09 -11.06
C ALA A 29 2.16 -6.80 -11.63
N CYS A 30 2.88 -7.54 -10.80
CA CYS A 30 4.05 -8.29 -11.20
C CYS A 30 3.67 -9.43 -12.16
N ALA A 31 2.60 -10.16 -11.84
CA ALA A 31 2.08 -11.21 -12.71
C ALA A 31 1.63 -10.66 -14.07
N THR A 32 0.92 -9.52 -14.10
CA THR A 32 0.48 -8.89 -15.36
C THR A 32 1.68 -8.42 -16.19
N MET A 33 2.68 -7.79 -15.58
CA MET A 33 3.91 -7.35 -16.27
C MET A 33 4.73 -8.53 -16.82
N ILE A 34 4.89 -9.61 -16.05
CA ILE A 34 5.60 -10.80 -16.52
C ILE A 34 4.86 -11.45 -17.70
N LEU A 35 3.53 -11.59 -17.62
CA LEU A 35 2.73 -12.11 -18.73
C LEU A 35 2.85 -11.22 -19.97
N GLY A 36 2.87 -9.90 -19.79
CA GLY A 36 3.12 -8.92 -20.85
C GLY A 36 4.49 -9.11 -21.51
N LEU A 37 5.55 -9.27 -20.73
CA LEU A 37 6.89 -9.55 -21.26
C LEU A 37 6.94 -10.89 -22.00
N VAL A 38 6.40 -11.96 -21.41
CA VAL A 38 6.39 -13.29 -22.02
C VAL A 38 5.66 -13.26 -23.37
N GLY A 39 4.50 -12.62 -23.45
CA GLY A 39 3.81 -12.51 -24.73
C GLY A 39 4.55 -11.63 -25.74
N LEU A 40 5.27 -10.59 -25.29
CA LEU A 40 6.07 -9.73 -26.16
C LEU A 40 7.20 -10.51 -26.85
N PHE A 41 7.89 -11.39 -26.12
CA PHE A 41 9.01 -12.17 -26.65
C PHE A 41 8.57 -13.43 -27.42
N PHE A 42 7.53 -14.13 -26.96
CA PHE A 42 7.21 -15.47 -27.48
C PHE A 42 6.03 -15.48 -28.46
N ARG A 43 4.96 -14.71 -28.22
CA ARG A 43 3.72 -14.78 -29.01
C ARG A 43 2.95 -13.45 -29.01
N PRO A 44 3.36 -12.46 -29.83
CA PRO A 44 2.69 -11.16 -29.88
C PRO A 44 1.21 -11.26 -30.25
N GLY A 45 0.82 -12.21 -31.11
CA GLY A 45 -0.59 -12.44 -31.48
C GLY A 45 -1.46 -12.97 -30.34
N ALA A 46 -0.90 -13.77 -29.42
CA ALA A 46 -1.63 -14.27 -28.25
C ALA A 46 -1.85 -13.15 -27.21
N ILE A 47 -0.92 -12.20 -27.13
CA ILE A 47 -1.02 -11.05 -26.24
C ILE A 47 -2.20 -10.16 -26.60
N LEU A 48 -2.37 -9.85 -27.90
CA LEU A 48 -3.49 -9.04 -28.38
C LEU A 48 -4.85 -9.69 -28.07
N TRP A 49 -4.89 -11.03 -28.04
CA TRP A 49 -6.08 -11.76 -27.63
C TRP A 49 -6.34 -11.64 -26.11
N ILE A 50 -5.30 -11.75 -25.28
CA ILE A 50 -5.40 -11.61 -23.82
C ILE A 50 -5.83 -10.19 -23.44
N PHE A 51 -5.21 -9.15 -24.01
CA PHE A 51 -5.59 -7.75 -23.76
C PHE A 51 -7.04 -7.43 -24.15
N ARG A 52 -7.62 -8.21 -25.06
CA ARG A 52 -9.01 -8.05 -25.50
C ARG A 52 -10.02 -8.74 -24.57
N THR A 53 -9.56 -9.54 -23.60
CA THR A 53 -10.47 -10.19 -22.66
C THR A 53 -10.96 -9.20 -21.62
N ARG A 54 -12.27 -9.21 -21.34
CA ARG A 54 -12.88 -8.37 -20.30
C ARG A 54 -12.20 -8.56 -18.95
N LEU A 55 -11.70 -9.76 -18.65
CA LEU A 55 -11.00 -10.06 -17.40
C LEU A 55 -9.74 -9.20 -17.21
N TRP A 56 -9.01 -8.91 -18.29
CA TRP A 56 -7.78 -8.13 -18.24
C TRP A 56 -8.02 -6.68 -17.80
N HIS A 57 -9.13 -6.08 -18.22
CA HIS A 57 -9.49 -4.71 -17.80
C HIS A 57 -9.77 -4.61 -16.29
N TRP A 58 -10.20 -5.70 -15.64
CA TRP A 58 -10.44 -5.72 -14.20
C TRP A 58 -9.20 -6.08 -13.38
N CYS A 59 -8.09 -6.48 -14.02
CA CYS A 59 -6.85 -6.83 -13.30
C CYS A 59 -6.21 -5.61 -12.63
N ASP A 60 -6.45 -4.40 -13.13
CA ASP A 60 -5.87 -3.17 -12.57
C ASP A 60 -6.60 -2.70 -11.31
N VAL A 61 -7.87 -3.11 -11.12
CA VAL A 61 -8.67 -2.76 -9.93
C VAL A 61 -7.98 -3.18 -8.63
N PRO A 62 -7.59 -4.46 -8.41
CA PRO A 62 -6.89 -4.83 -7.18
C PRO A 62 -5.52 -4.15 -7.04
N VAL A 63 -4.87 -3.74 -8.13
CA VAL A 63 -3.58 -3.03 -8.09
C VAL A 63 -3.79 -1.61 -7.54
N VAL A 64 -4.69 -0.84 -8.17
CA VAL A 64 -4.97 0.56 -7.83
C VAL A 64 -5.58 0.68 -6.43
N TRP A 65 -6.62 -0.10 -6.15
CA TRP A 65 -7.32 0.00 -4.87
C TRP A 65 -6.56 -0.68 -3.73
N GLY A 66 -5.86 -1.79 -4.01
CA GLY A 66 -5.03 -2.46 -3.02
C GLY A 66 -3.83 -1.63 -2.60
N SER A 67 -3.18 -0.93 -3.54
CA SER A 67 -2.10 0.01 -3.22
C SER A 67 -2.61 1.24 -2.47
N LEU A 68 -3.73 1.83 -2.87
CA LEU A 68 -4.35 2.94 -2.14
C LEU A 68 -4.71 2.57 -0.70
N LEU A 69 -5.40 1.45 -0.50
CA LEU A 69 -5.80 1.00 0.83
C LEU A 69 -4.59 0.62 1.69
N GLY A 70 -3.61 -0.07 1.11
CA GLY A 70 -2.38 -0.44 1.80
C GLY A 70 -1.58 0.78 2.25
N THR A 71 -1.46 1.80 1.41
CA THR A 71 -0.72 3.04 1.72
C THR A 71 -1.47 3.91 2.73
N TYR A 72 -2.80 3.96 2.66
CA TYR A 72 -3.64 4.61 3.66
C TYR A 72 -3.43 4.00 5.06
N LEU A 73 -3.31 2.67 5.15
CA LEU A 73 -3.01 2.00 6.43
C LEU A 73 -1.61 2.31 6.96
N LEU A 74 -0.64 2.64 6.10
CA LEU A 74 0.72 3.03 6.52
C LEU A 74 0.82 4.50 6.93
N TRP A 75 -0.11 5.34 6.46
CA TRP A 75 -0.10 6.76 6.77
C TRP A 75 -0.44 7.02 8.25
N GLY A 76 0.30 7.95 8.85
CA GLY A 76 0.14 8.35 10.26
C GLY A 76 0.54 7.31 11.31
N ARG A 77 1.18 6.18 10.92
CA ARG A 77 1.50 5.10 11.87
C ARG A 77 2.71 5.37 12.76
N TRP A 78 3.66 6.14 12.25
CA TRP A 78 4.84 6.54 12.99
C TRP A 78 4.85 8.06 13.16
N SER A 79 5.33 8.53 14.30
CA SER A 79 5.52 9.95 14.60
C SER A 79 6.74 10.55 13.91
N ASP A 80 7.62 9.71 13.35
CA ASP A 80 8.76 10.18 12.56
C ASP A 80 8.30 10.98 11.34
N THR A 81 8.78 12.22 11.27
CA THR A 81 8.51 13.14 10.16
C THR A 81 8.96 12.56 8.81
N GLY A 82 10.03 11.76 8.78
CA GLY A 82 10.51 11.09 7.57
C GLY A 82 9.52 10.04 7.06
N TRP A 83 8.98 9.21 7.95
CA TRP A 83 7.91 8.26 7.63
C TRP A 83 6.64 8.96 7.13
N GLN A 84 6.16 9.98 7.85
CA GLN A 84 4.90 10.66 7.51
C GLN A 84 4.96 11.34 6.15
N ARG A 85 6.09 11.99 5.81
CA ARG A 85 6.28 12.62 4.50
C ARG A 85 6.28 11.59 3.37
N ARG A 86 7.00 10.47 3.53
CA ARG A 86 7.11 9.44 2.50
C ARG A 86 5.80 8.66 2.32
N SER A 87 5.15 8.24 3.41
CA SER A 87 3.86 7.56 3.36
C SER A 87 2.73 8.46 2.87
N GLY A 88 2.72 9.74 3.27
CA GLY A 88 1.76 10.73 2.77
C GLY A 88 1.94 11.04 1.28
N LEU A 89 3.18 11.18 0.81
CA LEU A 89 3.47 11.34 -0.61
C LEU A 89 3.04 10.10 -1.40
N LEU A 90 3.32 8.91 -0.89
CA LEU A 90 2.92 7.66 -1.52
C LEU A 90 1.37 7.54 -1.60
N LEU A 91 0.66 7.89 -0.53
CA LEU A 91 -0.80 7.93 -0.51
C LEU A 91 -1.37 8.92 -1.55
N LEU A 92 -0.76 10.11 -1.66
CA LEU A 92 -1.15 11.10 -2.67
C LEU A 92 -0.96 10.55 -4.09
N MET A 93 0.17 9.89 -4.36
CA MET A 93 0.46 9.28 -5.66
C MET A 93 -0.54 8.16 -5.98
N CYS A 94 -0.84 7.26 -5.04
CA CYS A 94 -1.86 6.23 -5.25
C CYS A 94 -3.27 6.80 -5.42
N SER A 95 -3.57 7.96 -4.81
CA SER A 95 -4.82 8.68 -5.03
C SER A 95 -4.90 9.27 -6.45
N CYS A 96 -3.79 9.79 -6.96
CA CYS A 96 -3.68 10.22 -8.36
C CYS A 96 -3.87 9.05 -9.32
N ASP A 97 -3.28 7.88 -9.04
CA ASP A 97 -3.48 6.69 -9.86
C ASP A 97 -4.94 6.23 -9.87
N ALA A 98 -5.61 6.24 -8.72
CA ALA A 98 -7.04 5.95 -8.65
C ALA A 98 -7.85 6.92 -9.49
N PHE A 99 -7.53 8.21 -9.45
CA PHE A 99 -8.17 9.22 -10.28
C PHE A 99 -7.91 9.00 -11.79
N LEU A 100 -6.67 8.69 -12.17
CA LEU A 100 -6.33 8.37 -13.56
C LEU A 100 -7.07 7.11 -14.05
N TRP A 101 -7.14 6.08 -13.22
CA TRP A 101 -7.90 4.86 -13.49
C TRP A 101 -9.39 5.16 -13.69
N PHE A 102 -9.98 6.01 -12.85
CA PHE A 102 -11.37 6.47 -13.02
C PHE A 102 -11.58 7.25 -14.32
N LEU A 103 -10.63 8.07 -14.74
CA LEU A 103 -10.73 8.79 -16.01
C LEU A 103 -10.67 7.85 -17.21
N GLU A 104 -9.85 6.80 -17.13
CA GLU A 104 -9.71 5.78 -18.18
C GLU A 104 -10.95 4.88 -18.27
N HIS A 105 -11.47 4.43 -17.13
CA HIS A 105 -12.61 3.50 -17.06
C HIS A 105 -13.97 4.21 -16.95
N GLY A 106 -13.98 5.54 -16.87
CA GLY A 106 -15.20 6.34 -16.74
C GLY A 106 -16.20 6.08 -17.88
N GLY A 107 -15.71 5.86 -19.10
CA GLY A 107 -16.53 5.51 -20.25
C GLY A 107 -17.32 4.21 -20.06
N GLU A 108 -16.70 3.20 -19.46
CA GLU A 108 -17.34 1.91 -19.16
C GLU A 108 -18.35 2.01 -18.00
N LEU A 109 -18.13 2.96 -17.10
CA LEU A 109 -19.02 3.31 -15.99
C LEU A 109 -20.19 4.21 -16.43
N GLY A 110 -20.31 4.53 -17.73
CA GLY A 110 -21.35 5.37 -18.30
C GLY A 110 -21.11 6.88 -18.14
N LEU A 111 -19.93 7.28 -17.66
CA LEU A 111 -19.50 8.66 -17.57
C LEU A 111 -18.79 9.04 -18.88
N ARG A 112 -19.21 10.12 -19.56
CA ARG A 112 -18.55 10.64 -20.78
C ARG A 112 -17.22 11.36 -20.48
N LEU A 113 -16.35 10.73 -19.70
CA LEU A 113 -15.04 11.26 -19.30
C LEU A 113 -13.95 10.96 -20.34
N SER A 114 -14.20 10.05 -21.28
CA SER A 114 -13.27 9.74 -22.38
C SER A 114 -13.06 10.90 -23.36
N GLU A 115 -13.93 11.92 -23.34
CA GLU A 115 -13.79 13.12 -24.18
C GLU A 115 -12.79 14.14 -23.62
N VAL A 116 -12.37 14.00 -22.37
CA VAL A 116 -11.27 14.82 -21.84
C VAL A 116 -10.03 14.31 -22.56
N GLY A 117 -9.47 15.07 -23.51
CA GLY A 117 -8.28 14.67 -24.27
C GLY A 117 -7.04 14.40 -23.39
N HIS A 118 -5.96 13.92 -24.02
CA HIS A 118 -4.65 13.60 -23.42
C HIS A 118 -4.44 12.17 -22.85
N GLU A 119 -5.05 11.15 -23.45
CA GLU A 119 -4.84 9.74 -23.04
C GLU A 119 -3.36 9.36 -22.94
N TRP A 120 -2.55 9.69 -23.96
CA TRP A 120 -1.10 9.45 -23.95
C TRP A 120 -0.41 10.08 -22.73
N LEU A 121 -0.67 11.36 -22.46
CA LEU A 121 -0.02 12.05 -21.34
C LEU A 121 -0.46 11.46 -19.99
N ARG A 122 -1.71 11.03 -19.85
CA ARG A 122 -2.20 10.40 -18.61
C ARG A 122 -1.48 9.09 -18.33
N MET A 123 -1.35 8.24 -19.34
CA MET A 123 -0.60 6.99 -19.24
C MET A 123 0.84 7.25 -18.79
N GLU A 124 1.50 8.25 -19.39
CA GLU A 124 2.88 8.62 -19.08
C GLU A 124 3.02 9.26 -17.68
N ILE A 125 2.04 10.05 -17.22
CA ILE A 125 2.00 10.53 -15.83
C ILE A 125 1.90 9.34 -14.86
N GLY A 126 1.06 8.35 -15.15
CA GLY A 126 0.97 7.13 -14.35
C GLY A 126 2.30 6.38 -14.27
N GLN A 127 3.03 6.26 -15.39
CA GLN A 127 4.37 5.66 -15.42
C GLN A 127 5.38 6.46 -14.59
N ALA A 128 5.36 7.79 -14.70
CA ALA A 128 6.23 8.66 -13.91
C ALA A 128 5.99 8.48 -12.39
N LEU A 129 4.70 8.44 -11.99
CA LEU A 129 4.31 8.19 -10.61
C LEU A 129 4.74 6.79 -10.16
N GLY A 130 4.58 5.76 -11.01
CA GLY A 130 5.00 4.39 -10.72
C GLY A 130 6.47 4.27 -10.30
N TRP A 131 7.38 4.96 -11.00
CA TRP A 131 8.81 4.99 -10.63
C TRP A 131 9.05 5.60 -9.25
N ALA A 132 8.36 6.71 -8.95
CA ALA A 132 8.46 7.36 -7.65
C ALA A 132 7.87 6.47 -6.54
N GLN A 133 6.76 5.79 -6.81
CA GLN A 133 6.13 4.85 -5.89
C GLN A 133 7.04 3.66 -5.59
N PHE A 134 7.71 3.08 -6.58
CA PHE A 134 8.70 2.02 -6.36
C PHE A 134 9.79 2.47 -5.38
N ALA A 135 10.32 3.68 -5.56
CA ALA A 135 11.33 4.22 -4.67
C ALA A 135 10.80 4.46 -3.23
N LEU A 136 9.56 4.95 -3.11
CA LEU A 136 8.92 5.20 -1.81
C LEU A 136 8.57 3.92 -1.06
N ILE A 137 7.98 2.93 -1.73
CA ILE A 137 7.66 1.62 -1.14
C ILE A 137 8.94 0.94 -0.68
N ALA A 138 9.96 0.87 -1.54
CA ALA A 138 11.27 0.31 -1.17
C ALA A 138 11.85 1.02 0.05
N SER A 139 11.76 2.35 0.10
CA SER A 139 12.23 3.12 1.25
C SER A 139 11.48 2.76 2.54
N LEU A 140 10.14 2.81 2.53
CA LEU A 140 9.31 2.55 3.71
C LEU A 140 9.47 1.11 4.20
N SER A 141 9.55 0.14 3.28
CA SER A 141 9.85 -1.26 3.59
C SER A 141 11.18 -1.38 4.34
N CYS A 142 12.21 -0.69 3.86
CA CYS A 142 13.54 -0.75 4.47
C CYS A 142 13.60 -0.03 5.82
N ASP A 143 12.91 1.11 5.99
CA ASP A 143 12.84 1.79 7.28
C ASP A 143 12.20 0.88 8.34
N LEU A 144 11.10 0.20 8.00
CA LEU A 144 10.44 -0.71 8.93
C LEU A 144 11.30 -1.95 9.21
N MET A 145 11.91 -2.55 8.20
CA MET A 145 12.79 -3.71 8.40
C MET A 145 14.05 -3.34 9.20
N ALA A 146 14.63 -2.16 8.98
CA ALA A 146 15.76 -1.66 9.76
C ALA A 146 15.35 -1.39 11.22
N HIS A 147 14.15 -0.85 11.45
CA HIS A 147 13.59 -0.69 12.79
C HIS A 147 13.40 -2.03 13.52
N LEU A 148 13.07 -3.09 12.78
CA LEU A 148 12.97 -4.46 13.27
C LEU A 148 14.32 -5.21 13.33
N GLY A 149 15.46 -4.51 13.16
CA GLY A 149 16.80 -5.07 13.31
C GLY A 149 17.35 -5.85 12.11
N VAL A 150 16.75 -5.75 10.93
CA VAL A 150 17.24 -6.44 9.72
C VAL A 150 18.35 -5.62 9.05
N GLU A 151 19.61 -6.00 9.28
CA GLU A 151 20.80 -5.27 8.80
C GLU A 151 20.92 -5.18 7.27
N GLN A 152 20.41 -6.18 6.54
CA GLN A 152 20.49 -6.23 5.07
C GLN A 152 19.45 -5.34 4.36
N ALA A 153 18.43 -4.87 5.09
CA ALA A 153 17.35 -4.06 4.54
C ALA A 153 17.82 -2.74 3.89
N PRO A 154 18.66 -1.90 4.53
CA PRO A 154 19.10 -0.64 3.93
C PRO A 154 19.86 -0.81 2.60
N GLU A 155 20.65 -1.87 2.46
CA GLU A 155 21.39 -2.17 1.23
C GLU A 155 20.44 -2.53 0.09
N ALA A 156 19.48 -3.43 0.36
CA ALA A 156 18.46 -3.82 -0.61
C ALA A 156 17.63 -2.61 -1.05
N GLY A 157 17.21 -1.76 -0.12
CA GLY A 157 16.47 -0.52 -0.42
C GLY A 157 17.27 0.50 -1.23
N LYS A 158 18.59 0.62 -0.99
CA LYS A 158 19.46 1.48 -1.80
C LYS A 158 19.56 0.96 -3.24
N SER A 159 19.74 -0.35 -3.40
CA SER A 159 19.80 -1.00 -4.72
C SER A 159 18.50 -0.79 -5.51
N THR A 160 17.34 -1.07 -4.91
CA THR A 160 16.03 -0.93 -5.57
C THR A 160 15.71 0.53 -5.91
N ARG A 161 16.04 1.49 -5.04
CA ARG A 161 15.87 2.93 -5.35
C ARG A 161 16.78 3.37 -6.50
N SER A 162 18.02 2.89 -6.53
CA SER A 162 18.93 3.17 -7.64
C SER A 162 18.39 2.61 -8.95
N LEU A 163 17.85 1.39 -8.93
CA LEU A 163 17.26 0.76 -10.11
C LEU A 163 16.01 1.52 -10.58
N ALA A 164 15.14 1.95 -9.67
CA ALA A 164 13.97 2.77 -9.97
C ALA A 164 14.38 4.12 -10.59
N ALA A 165 15.43 4.76 -10.08
CA ALA A 165 15.96 6.00 -10.65
C ALA A 165 16.52 5.80 -12.06
N THR A 166 17.30 4.74 -12.28
CA THR A 166 17.81 4.38 -13.62
C THR A 166 16.66 4.10 -14.58
N GLY A 167 15.65 3.34 -14.14
CA GLY A 167 14.45 3.06 -14.92
C GLY A 167 13.67 4.31 -15.29
N ALA A 168 13.52 5.25 -14.35
CA ALA A 168 12.89 6.55 -14.60
C ALA A 168 13.64 7.37 -15.64
N VAL A 169 14.98 7.34 -15.65
CA VAL A 169 15.80 8.03 -16.66
C VAL A 169 15.60 7.40 -18.04
N VAL A 170 15.64 6.06 -18.14
CA VAL A 170 15.41 5.35 -19.41
C VAL A 170 13.99 5.60 -19.93
N TRP A 171 12.99 5.54 -19.04
CA TRP A 171 11.61 5.89 -19.34
C TRP A 171 11.49 7.32 -19.85
N PHE A 172 12.17 8.28 -19.21
CA PHE A 172 12.12 9.69 -19.63
C PHE A 172 12.67 9.88 -21.06
N PHE A 173 13.78 9.21 -21.41
CA PHE A 173 14.28 9.24 -22.78
C PHE A 173 13.29 8.61 -23.77
N TYR A 174 12.69 7.47 -23.40
CA TYR A 174 11.64 6.84 -24.20
C TYR A 174 10.44 7.77 -24.42
N PHE A 175 9.97 8.43 -23.35
CA PHE A 175 8.88 9.41 -23.40
C PHE A 175 9.19 10.57 -24.35
N LEU A 176 10.41 11.13 -24.28
CA LEU A 176 10.83 12.21 -25.17
C LEU A 176 10.85 11.80 -26.64
N GLU A 177 11.35 10.59 -26.94
CA GLU A 177 11.43 10.04 -28.30
C GLU A 177 10.04 9.71 -28.87
N GLN A 178 9.17 9.10 -28.05
CA GLN A 178 7.85 8.64 -28.47
C GLN A 178 6.82 9.75 -28.55
N THR A 179 7.02 10.89 -27.88
CA THR A 179 6.02 11.95 -27.85
C THR A 179 6.09 12.80 -29.12
N ASN A 180 4.97 12.92 -29.83
CA ASN A 180 4.85 13.88 -30.92
C ASN A 180 4.62 15.29 -30.39
N TRP A 181 5.69 16.06 -30.29
CA TRP A 181 5.70 17.45 -29.81
C TRP A 181 5.03 18.46 -30.75
N GLN A 182 4.71 18.07 -31.99
CA GLN A 182 4.13 18.97 -32.99
C GLN A 182 2.59 18.98 -32.98
N ALA A 183 1.96 18.12 -32.19
CA ALA A 183 0.50 17.99 -32.13
C ALA A 183 -0.02 18.22 -30.71
N TRP A 184 -1.19 18.87 -30.61
CA TRP A 184 -1.97 18.98 -29.38
C TRP A 184 -3.37 18.39 -29.62
N PRO A 185 -3.83 17.42 -28.81
CA PRO A 185 -3.18 16.80 -27.66
C PRO A 185 -1.93 15.99 -28.04
N LEU A 186 -0.99 15.84 -27.08
CA LEU A 186 0.19 14.98 -27.25
C LEU A 186 -0.24 13.56 -27.61
N ARG A 187 0.44 12.96 -28.59
CA ARG A 187 0.18 11.60 -29.08
C ARG A 187 1.48 10.81 -29.17
N GLN A 188 1.36 9.50 -29.05
CA GLN A 188 2.43 8.56 -29.32
C GLN A 188 2.80 8.57 -30.81
N ARG A 189 4.09 8.54 -31.11
CA ARG A 189 4.66 8.31 -32.44
C ARG A 189 4.76 6.79 -32.70
N GLN A 190 4.75 6.38 -33.96
CA GLN A 190 4.98 4.98 -34.31
C GLN A 190 6.42 4.55 -33.98
N LEU A 191 6.57 3.30 -33.52
CA LEU A 191 7.86 2.66 -33.20
C LEU A 191 8.57 2.25 -34.49
N ASP A 192 9.14 3.24 -35.20
CA ASP A 192 9.74 3.01 -36.51
C ASP A 192 11.26 2.78 -36.44
N SER A 193 11.91 3.12 -35.32
CA SER A 193 13.36 3.02 -35.14
C SER A 193 13.75 1.83 -34.24
N LEU A 194 14.90 1.20 -34.53
CA LEU A 194 15.48 0.16 -33.66
C LEU A 194 15.83 0.73 -32.28
N GLU A 195 16.24 2.00 -32.22
CA GLU A 195 16.53 2.73 -30.99
C GLU A 195 15.29 2.81 -30.08
N SER A 196 14.13 3.19 -30.63
CA SER A 196 12.87 3.24 -29.89
C SER A 196 12.42 1.88 -29.39
N LEU A 197 12.64 0.82 -30.17
CA LEU A 197 12.34 -0.54 -29.76
C LEU A 197 13.26 -1.01 -28.63
N LEU A 198 14.55 -0.68 -28.70
CA LEU A 198 15.52 -0.99 -27.65
C LEU A 198 15.20 -0.24 -26.36
N LEU A 199 14.82 1.04 -26.45
CA LEU A 199 14.39 1.85 -25.31
C LEU A 199 13.10 1.31 -24.70
N PHE A 200 12.10 0.97 -25.53
CA PHE A 200 10.86 0.34 -25.08
C PHE A 200 11.15 -0.96 -24.32
N LEU A 201 11.97 -1.84 -24.89
CA LEU A 201 12.28 -3.12 -24.27
C LEU A 201 13.09 -2.95 -22.98
N GLY A 202 14.11 -2.08 -23.01
CA GLY A 202 14.95 -1.77 -21.85
C GLY A 202 14.15 -1.21 -20.68
N PHE A 203 13.29 -0.23 -20.95
CA PHE A 203 12.36 0.32 -19.96
C PHE A 203 11.45 -0.76 -19.35
N ASN A 204 10.79 -1.58 -20.18
CA ASN A 204 9.88 -2.63 -19.71
C ASN A 204 10.60 -3.70 -18.87
N MET A 205 11.81 -4.09 -19.26
CA MET A 205 12.63 -5.04 -18.50
C MET A 205 13.04 -4.45 -17.14
N ILE A 206 13.55 -3.22 -17.11
CA ILE A 206 13.95 -2.55 -15.86
C ILE A 206 12.74 -2.36 -14.95
N SER A 207 11.59 -1.96 -15.50
CA SER A 207 10.35 -1.78 -14.75
C SER A 207 9.90 -3.09 -14.11
N THR A 208 9.92 -4.19 -14.87
CA THR A 208 9.55 -5.52 -14.36
C THR A 208 10.50 -6.01 -13.26
N ILE A 209 11.82 -5.86 -13.45
CA ILE A 209 12.80 -6.24 -12.42
C ILE A 209 12.61 -5.40 -11.15
N THR A 210 12.42 -4.09 -11.30
CA THR A 210 12.19 -3.18 -10.17
C THR A 210 10.91 -3.56 -9.43
N LEU A 211 9.83 -3.83 -10.16
CA LEU A 211 8.57 -4.28 -9.59
C LEU A 211 8.72 -5.59 -8.81
N ILE A 212 9.43 -6.58 -9.35
CA ILE A 212 9.74 -7.83 -8.64
C ILE A 212 10.49 -7.55 -7.33
N GLN A 213 11.51 -6.69 -7.36
CA GLN A 213 12.30 -6.34 -6.17
C GLN A 213 11.46 -5.62 -5.10
N VAL A 214 10.68 -4.62 -5.50
CA VAL A 214 9.78 -3.88 -4.60
C VAL A 214 8.73 -4.82 -4.00
N THR A 215 8.17 -5.72 -4.82
CA THR A 215 7.23 -6.74 -4.35
C THR A 215 7.87 -7.65 -3.30
N ALA A 216 9.08 -8.16 -3.57
CA ALA A 216 9.81 -9.01 -2.64
C ALA A 216 10.11 -8.29 -1.31
N LEU A 217 10.52 -7.02 -1.36
CA LEU A 217 10.75 -6.19 -0.17
C LEU A 217 9.46 -5.98 0.63
N SER A 218 8.35 -5.69 -0.04
CA SER A 218 7.04 -5.52 0.61
C SER A 218 6.58 -6.82 1.30
N VAL A 219 6.73 -7.97 0.62
CA VAL A 219 6.40 -9.28 1.19
C VAL A 219 7.31 -9.60 2.39
N ALA A 220 8.62 -9.37 2.26
CA ALA A 220 9.56 -9.59 3.36
C ALA A 220 9.22 -8.72 4.58
N THR A 221 8.91 -7.45 4.35
CA THR A 221 8.46 -6.50 5.38
C THR A 221 7.19 -6.99 6.07
N THR A 222 6.21 -7.46 5.31
CA THR A 222 4.95 -8.02 5.84
C THR A 222 5.23 -9.21 6.75
N ARG A 223 6.10 -10.14 6.31
CA ARG A 223 6.47 -11.32 7.08
C ARG A 223 7.21 -10.95 8.36
N GLN A 224 8.13 -9.98 8.29
CA GLN A 224 8.90 -9.53 9.45
C GLN A 224 8.01 -8.82 10.48
N ALA A 225 7.11 -7.95 10.05
CA ALA A 225 6.10 -7.36 10.94
C ALA A 225 5.19 -8.43 11.57
N GLY A 226 4.84 -9.48 10.81
CA GLY A 226 4.09 -10.62 11.33
C GLY A 226 4.83 -11.41 12.40
N ARG A 227 6.14 -11.64 12.24
CA ARG A 227 6.99 -12.30 13.25
C ARG A 227 7.06 -11.48 14.53
N MET A 228 7.32 -10.18 14.42
CA MET A 228 7.39 -9.27 15.57
C MET A 228 6.08 -9.27 16.37
N VAL A 229 4.92 -9.22 15.70
CA VAL A 229 3.62 -9.29 16.39
C VAL A 229 3.46 -10.64 17.10
N ALA A 230 3.83 -11.75 16.47
CA ALA A 230 3.75 -13.07 17.09
C ALA A 230 4.69 -13.23 18.29
N GLU A 231 5.88 -12.63 18.24
CA GLU A 231 6.84 -12.59 19.36
C GLU A 231 6.26 -11.78 20.54
N MET A 232 5.68 -10.60 20.27
CA MET A 232 5.00 -9.82 21.31
C MET A 232 3.82 -10.57 21.94
N ASP A 233 3.03 -11.29 21.13
CA ASP A 233 1.91 -12.10 21.60
C ASP A 233 2.37 -13.25 22.51
N HIS A 234 3.51 -13.87 22.18
CA HIS A 234 4.11 -14.94 22.98
C HIS A 234 4.63 -14.43 24.33
N GLU A 235 5.36 -13.30 24.32
CA GLU A 235 5.85 -12.65 25.55
C GLU A 235 4.70 -12.20 26.46
N ASP A 236 3.60 -11.71 25.91
CA ASP A 236 2.39 -11.36 26.68
C ASP A 236 1.81 -12.59 27.37
N GLN A 237 1.70 -13.71 26.63
CA GLN A 237 1.19 -14.96 27.16
C GLN A 237 2.08 -15.55 28.27
N GLU A 238 3.41 -15.47 28.11
CA GLU A 238 4.35 -15.88 29.16
C GLU A 238 4.22 -15.01 30.40
N ASN A 239 4.15 -13.67 30.24
CA ASN A 239 3.99 -12.76 31.38
C ASN A 239 2.67 -12.98 32.12
N ASP A 240 1.58 -13.28 31.41
CA ASP A 240 0.29 -13.62 32.03
C ASP A 240 0.33 -14.96 32.78
N LEU A 241 1.10 -15.94 32.31
CA LEU A 241 1.32 -17.21 33.02
C LEU A 241 2.15 -17.04 34.30
N PHE A 242 3.10 -16.10 34.31
CA PHE A 242 3.92 -15.78 35.48
C PHE A 242 3.28 -14.74 36.41
N ARG A 243 2.19 -14.09 36.00
CA ARG A 243 1.39 -13.22 36.87
C ARG A 243 0.61 -14.11 37.84
N ALA A 244 1.15 -14.26 39.05
CA ALA A 244 0.53 -15.04 40.11
C ALA A 244 -0.95 -14.61 40.31
N PRO A 245 -1.88 -15.54 40.57
CA PRO A 245 -3.24 -15.23 40.98
C PRO A 245 -3.22 -14.69 42.40
N SER A 246 -2.79 -13.45 42.57
CA SER A 246 -2.79 -12.76 43.86
C SER A 246 -3.18 -11.32 43.61
N GLU A 247 -4.49 -11.04 43.73
CA GLU A 247 -5.06 -9.87 44.44
C GLU A 247 -6.54 -9.62 44.05
N THR A 248 -7.02 -10.10 42.90
CA THR A 248 -8.41 -9.83 42.48
C THR A 248 -9.48 -10.75 43.10
N ASP A 249 -9.11 -11.94 43.58
CA ASP A 249 -10.08 -12.86 44.23
C ASP A 249 -10.30 -12.59 45.72
N PHE A 250 -9.43 -11.81 46.38
CA PHE A 250 -9.60 -11.47 47.79
C PHE A 250 -10.59 -10.31 48.02
N ASP A 251 -10.79 -9.44 47.02
CA ASP A 251 -11.75 -8.33 47.12
C ASP A 251 -13.20 -8.72 46.76
N LEU A 252 -13.40 -9.82 46.02
CA LEU A 252 -14.74 -10.36 45.76
C LEU A 252 -15.31 -11.13 46.95
N LEU A 253 -14.47 -11.59 47.88
CA LEU A 253 -14.88 -12.26 49.12
C LEU A 253 -14.98 -11.33 50.33
N SER A 254 -14.44 -10.10 50.26
CA SER A 254 -14.49 -9.13 51.37
C SER A 254 -15.81 -8.32 51.41
N VAL A 255 -16.55 -8.26 50.29
CA VAL A 255 -17.81 -7.48 50.18
C VAL A 255 -19.04 -8.23 50.69
N GLN A 256 -18.96 -9.54 50.97
CA GLN A 256 -20.15 -10.35 51.29
C GLN A 256 -20.54 -10.39 52.79
N HIS A 257 -19.93 -9.57 53.65
CA HIS A 257 -20.22 -9.56 55.10
C HIS A 257 -20.81 -8.26 55.68
N ALA A 258 -21.26 -7.32 54.87
CA ALA A 258 -22.00 -6.15 55.35
C ALA A 258 -23.51 -6.29 55.13
N GLU A 259 -24.19 -7.05 55.99
CA GLU A 259 -25.61 -6.75 56.29
C GLU A 259 -25.65 -5.42 57.06
N PRO A 260 -26.64 -4.55 56.76
CA PRO A 260 -27.67 -4.40 57.78
C PRO A 260 -29.08 -4.42 57.20
N SER A 261 -29.91 -5.20 57.87
CA SER A 261 -31.36 -5.08 57.88
C SER A 261 -31.78 -3.76 58.55
N SER A 262 -32.74 -3.04 57.96
CA SER A 262 -33.92 -2.46 58.65
C SER A 262 -34.62 -1.34 57.86
N GLY A 263 -35.77 -1.69 57.28
CA GLY A 263 -36.97 -0.84 57.29
C GLY A 263 -36.97 0.39 56.36
N ARG A 264 -38.10 1.00 56.02
CA ARG A 264 -39.53 0.71 56.09
C ARG A 264 -40.17 1.84 55.27
N GLU A 265 -41.11 1.48 54.39
CA GLU A 265 -42.25 2.25 53.85
C GLU A 265 -42.24 3.80 53.81
N GLY A 266 -42.68 4.34 52.65
CA GLY A 266 -43.30 5.68 52.53
C GLY A 266 -43.08 6.27 51.13
N SER A 267 -43.97 6.06 50.15
CA SER A 267 -45.17 6.86 49.85
C SER A 267 -44.88 8.33 49.50
N ASP A 268 -45.24 8.66 48.25
CA ASP A 268 -45.72 9.95 47.71
C ASP A 268 -44.87 11.23 47.84
N TYR A 269 -44.56 11.86 46.70
CA TYR A 269 -45.21 13.13 46.25
C TYR A 269 -44.56 13.73 44.98
N ARG A 270 -45.35 13.72 43.90
CA ARG A 270 -45.77 14.84 43.01
C ARG A 270 -44.91 16.14 42.91
N GLY A 271 -44.68 16.53 41.65
CA GLY A 271 -44.56 17.93 41.16
C GLY A 271 -43.13 18.48 41.15
N ASN A 272 -42.73 19.42 40.30
CA ASN A 272 -43.35 20.18 39.22
C ASN A 272 -42.18 20.89 38.50
N ASN A 273 -42.44 21.41 37.30
CA ASN A 273 -41.69 22.41 36.54
C ASN A 273 -40.62 23.24 37.27
N ASN A 274 -39.52 23.55 36.59
CA ASN A 274 -39.29 24.92 36.09
C ASN A 274 -38.04 25.01 35.19
N ASP A 275 -38.19 25.92 34.23
CA ASP A 275 -37.23 26.40 33.24
C ASP A 275 -35.88 26.84 33.81
N PHE A 276 -34.81 26.64 33.04
CA PHE A 276 -33.92 27.70 32.51
C PHE A 276 -33.05 27.15 31.37
#